data_AF-A0A2V5MHK0-F1
#
_entry.id   AF-A0A2V5MHK0-F1
#
_cell.length_a   1.000
_cell.length_b   1.000
_cell.length_c   1.000
_cell.angle_alpha   90.00
_cell.angle_beta   90.00
_cell.angle_gamma   90.00
#
_symmetry.space_group_name_H-M   'P 1'
#
loop_
_entity.id
_entity.type
_entity.pdbx_description
1 polymer ?
#
loop_
_entity_poly.entity_id
_entity_poly.type
_entity_poly.pdbx_seq_one_letter_code
_entity_poly.pdbx_strand_id
1 'polypeptide(L)'
;DVQRKSTRSYLNALWHRWWKYRAAFSRLILPAKLWKLSGVRPLNHPHRRFGALAALLAEWKTFATLAHAAEAAPVMEFVTVLHHTFWSCHYSLAAIGCSSSHALIGSSRAADIVANVIYPLAVNDGRDVWNDYKKLRAQLSSQSARIAAARLFADDPRQRKFTGSLIGQQGLLQIYEDFCLRDSSDCANCPFPEQLRSW
;
A
#
# COMPACT_ATOMS: atom_id res chain seq x y z
N ASP A 1 -33.89 -0.34 -8.83
CA ASP A 1 -32.63 -0.18 -8.07
C ASP A 1 -31.67 0.76 -8.82
N VAL A 2 -31.55 2.01 -8.35
CA VAL A 2 -30.85 3.12 -9.05
C VAL A 2 -29.33 2.91 -9.08
N GLN A 3 -28.75 2.37 -8.00
CA GLN A 3 -27.31 2.15 -7.93
C GLN A 3 -26.85 1.05 -8.89
N ARG A 4 -27.61 -0.05 -9.04
CA ARG A 4 -27.31 -1.09 -10.04
C ARG A 4 -27.32 -0.55 -11.47
N LYS A 5 -28.21 0.41 -11.78
CA LYS A 5 -28.23 1.10 -13.08
C LYS A 5 -26.99 1.99 -13.26
N SER A 6 -26.56 2.70 -12.21
CA SER A 6 -25.34 3.52 -12.22
C SER A 6 -24.08 2.68 -12.48
N THR A 7 -23.90 1.56 -11.77
CA THR A 7 -22.76 0.66 -11.96
C THR A 7 -22.73 0.06 -13.36
N ARG A 8 -23.89 -0.35 -13.91
CA ARG A 8 -23.98 -0.84 -15.28
C ARG A 8 -23.60 0.23 -16.31
N SER A 9 -24.04 1.47 -16.12
CA SER A 9 -23.66 2.60 -16.98
C SER A 9 -22.14 2.83 -16.96
N TYR A 10 -21.55 2.86 -15.77
CA TYR A 10 -20.09 3.00 -15.61
C TYR A 10 -19.31 1.87 -16.31
N LEU A 11 -19.73 0.62 -16.11
CA LEU A 11 -19.13 -0.56 -16.76
C LEU A 11 -19.24 -0.50 -18.28
N ASN A 12 -20.41 -0.15 -18.82
CA ASN A 12 -20.61 -0.04 -20.25
C ASN A 12 -19.67 1.01 -20.85
N ALA A 13 -19.53 2.18 -20.20
CA ALA A 13 -18.61 3.21 -20.65
C ALA A 13 -17.15 2.74 -20.68
N LEU A 14 -16.70 2.00 -19.65
CA LEU A 14 -15.38 1.39 -19.62
C LEU A 14 -15.21 0.37 -20.74
N TRP A 15 -16.19 -0.52 -20.93
CA TRP A 15 -16.15 -1.56 -21.96
C TRP A 15 -16.10 -0.96 -23.37
N HIS A 16 -16.94 0.03 -23.67
CA HIS A 16 -16.94 0.71 -24.96
C HIS A 16 -15.60 1.37 -25.30
N ARG A 17 -14.89 1.89 -24.29
CA ARG A 17 -13.52 2.42 -24.48
C ARG A 17 -12.51 1.30 -24.67
N TRP A 18 -12.51 0.31 -23.77
CA TRP A 18 -11.54 -0.79 -23.78
C TRP A 18 -11.64 -1.69 -25.01
N TRP A 19 -12.86 -1.95 -25.49
CA TRP A 19 -13.10 -2.87 -26.61
C TRP A 19 -12.29 -2.51 -27.87
N LYS A 20 -12.12 -1.21 -28.13
CA LYS A 20 -11.34 -0.69 -29.27
C LYS A 20 -9.86 -1.06 -29.19
N TYR A 21 -9.31 -1.18 -27.98
CA TYR A 21 -7.89 -1.46 -27.75
C TYR A 21 -7.60 -2.93 -27.45
N ARG A 22 -8.61 -3.69 -27.01
CA ARG A 22 -8.44 -5.05 -26.47
C ARG A 22 -7.60 -5.98 -27.36
N ALA A 23 -7.78 -5.92 -28.68
CA ALA A 23 -7.03 -6.77 -29.62
C ALA A 23 -5.52 -6.48 -29.59
N ALA A 24 -5.14 -5.20 -29.63
CA ALA A 24 -3.74 -4.75 -29.61
C ALA A 24 -3.01 -5.12 -28.30
N PHE A 25 -3.76 -5.20 -27.20
CA PHE A 25 -3.23 -5.54 -25.88
C PHE A 25 -3.48 -6.99 -25.47
N SER A 26 -3.92 -7.86 -26.40
CA SER A 26 -4.30 -9.26 -26.09
C SER A 26 -3.23 -10.03 -25.32
N ARG A 27 -1.94 -9.86 -25.68
CA ARG A 27 -0.79 -10.47 -24.99
C ARG A 27 -0.52 -9.94 -23.58
N LEU A 28 -1.08 -8.77 -23.23
CA LEU A 28 -0.90 -8.09 -21.94
C LEU A 28 -2.08 -8.31 -20.99
N ILE A 29 -3.13 -9.00 -21.44
CA ILE A 29 -4.29 -9.32 -20.59
C ILE A 29 -3.88 -10.38 -19.57
N LEU A 30 -3.94 -10.01 -18.29
CA LEU A 30 -3.62 -10.92 -17.20
C LEU A 30 -4.71 -12.01 -17.05
N PRO A 31 -4.33 -13.29 -16.88
CA PRO A 31 -5.29 -14.37 -16.59
C PRO A 31 -6.12 -14.11 -15.33
N ALA A 32 -7.40 -14.47 -15.36
CA ALA A 32 -8.32 -14.29 -14.24
C ALA A 32 -7.79 -14.91 -12.93
N LYS A 33 -7.11 -16.06 -13.01
CA LYS A 33 -6.55 -16.78 -11.85
C LYS A 33 -5.48 -16.01 -11.08
N LEU A 34 -4.85 -14.99 -11.68
CA LEU A 34 -3.87 -14.14 -10.98
C LEU A 34 -4.56 -13.14 -10.04
N TRP A 35 -5.86 -12.92 -10.21
CA TRP A 35 -6.61 -11.96 -9.41
C TRP A 35 -7.18 -12.61 -8.15
N LYS A 36 -6.63 -12.25 -6.99
CA LYS A 36 -7.21 -12.59 -5.69
C LYS A 36 -8.27 -11.55 -5.30
N LEU A 37 -9.53 -11.83 -5.64
CA LEU A 37 -10.66 -10.93 -5.36
C LEU A 37 -11.39 -11.27 -4.05
N SER A 38 -11.19 -12.46 -3.49
CA SER A 38 -11.83 -12.92 -2.25
C SER A 38 -10.93 -12.74 -1.02
N GLY A 39 -11.56 -12.65 0.17
CA GLY A 39 -10.85 -12.53 1.44
C GLY A 39 -10.10 -11.20 1.62
N VAL A 40 -10.45 -10.17 0.85
CA VAL A 40 -9.83 -8.83 0.93
C VAL A 40 -10.80 -7.86 1.58
N ARG A 41 -10.31 -7.02 2.50
CA ARG A 41 -11.12 -5.94 3.10
C ARG A 41 -11.65 -5.01 1.98
N PRO A 42 -12.91 -4.55 2.02
CA PRO A 42 -13.51 -3.74 0.95
C PRO A 42 -12.66 -2.56 0.50
N LEU A 43 -12.12 -1.75 1.43
CA LEU A 43 -11.30 -0.59 1.08
C LEU A 43 -9.96 -0.94 0.40
N ASN A 44 -9.52 -2.18 0.53
CA ASN A 44 -8.31 -2.72 -0.08
C ASN A 44 -8.60 -3.59 -1.32
N HIS A 45 -9.85 -3.71 -1.75
CA HIS A 45 -10.24 -4.58 -2.86
C HIS A 45 -9.48 -4.21 -4.14
N PRO A 46 -8.99 -5.20 -4.94
CA PRO A 46 -8.17 -4.91 -6.12
C PRO A 46 -8.80 -3.92 -7.11
N HIS A 47 -10.09 -4.06 -7.40
CA HIS A 47 -10.80 -3.10 -8.28
C HIS A 47 -10.70 -1.65 -7.79
N ARG A 48 -10.85 -1.42 -6.48
CA ARG A 48 -10.75 -0.09 -5.89
C ARG A 48 -9.33 0.46 -5.97
N ARG A 49 -8.31 -0.38 -5.85
CA ARG A 49 -6.90 0.01 -6.05
C ARG A 49 -6.64 0.45 -7.49
N PHE A 50 -7.24 -0.22 -8.47
CA PHE A 50 -7.22 0.26 -9.87
C PHE A 50 -7.94 1.59 -10.03
N GLY A 51 -9.05 1.78 -9.31
CA GLY A 51 -9.71 3.08 -9.23
C GLY A 51 -8.85 4.20 -8.68
N ALA A 52 -8.12 3.93 -7.59
CA ALA A 52 -7.14 4.85 -7.03
C ALA A 52 -6.01 5.16 -8.02
N LEU A 53 -5.48 4.15 -8.70
CA LEU A 53 -4.48 4.33 -9.75
C LEU A 53 -5.02 5.17 -10.91
N ALA A 54 -6.26 4.96 -11.35
CA ALA A 54 -6.88 5.77 -12.39
C ALA A 54 -7.02 7.25 -11.97
N ALA A 55 -7.39 7.52 -10.72
CA ALA A 55 -7.44 8.88 -10.18
C ALA A 55 -6.04 9.52 -10.12
N LEU A 56 -5.03 8.76 -9.69
CA LEU A 56 -3.64 9.20 -9.65
C LEU A 56 -3.10 9.54 -11.05
N LEU A 57 -3.38 8.68 -12.04
CA LEU A 57 -2.92 8.85 -13.41
C LEU A 57 -3.55 10.06 -14.11
N ALA A 58 -4.78 10.43 -13.74
CA ALA A 58 -5.40 11.66 -14.24
C ALA A 58 -4.61 12.92 -13.81
N GLU A 59 -3.97 12.87 -12.65
CA GLU A 59 -3.16 13.95 -12.07
C GLU A 59 -1.65 13.62 -12.11
N TRP A 60 -1.22 12.80 -13.08
CA TRP A 60 0.12 12.21 -13.11
C TRP A 60 1.25 13.24 -13.08
N LYS A 61 1.10 14.36 -13.81
CA LYS A 61 2.13 15.40 -13.87
C LYS A 61 2.39 15.99 -12.48
N THR A 62 1.33 16.31 -11.74
CA THR A 62 1.43 16.82 -10.37
C THR A 62 2.05 15.79 -9.45
N PHE A 63 1.58 14.54 -9.51
CA PHE A 63 2.14 13.45 -8.70
C PHE A 63 3.63 13.24 -8.99
N ALA A 64 4.03 13.19 -10.26
CA ALA A 64 5.41 12.97 -10.67
C ALA A 64 6.33 14.10 -10.17
N THR A 65 5.89 15.37 -10.22
CA THR A 65 6.63 16.49 -9.64
C THR A 65 6.80 16.33 -8.13
N LEU A 66 5.74 16.00 -7.40
CA LEU A 66 5.79 15.81 -5.94
C LEU A 66 6.65 14.60 -5.55
N ALA A 67 6.50 13.49 -6.27
CA ALA A 67 7.31 12.29 -6.13
C ALA A 67 8.79 12.57 -6.38
N HIS A 68 9.09 13.38 -7.41
CA HIS A 68 10.44 13.80 -7.71
C HIS A 68 10.98 14.84 -6.73
N ALA A 69 10.17 15.62 -6.01
CA ALA A 69 10.65 16.43 -4.89
C ALA A 69 11.03 15.56 -3.68
N ALA A 70 10.39 14.39 -3.54
CA ALA A 70 10.61 13.42 -2.47
C ALA A 70 10.31 13.95 -1.05
N GLU A 71 9.45 14.95 -0.93
CA GLU A 71 8.99 15.45 0.36
C GLU A 71 7.72 14.69 0.80
N ALA A 72 7.74 14.15 2.03
CA ALA A 72 6.66 13.28 2.51
C ALA A 72 5.31 14.01 2.61
N ALA A 73 5.27 15.19 3.23
CA ALA A 73 4.02 15.89 3.52
C ALA A 73 3.26 16.27 2.24
N PRO A 74 3.88 16.93 1.23
CA PRO A 74 3.20 17.26 -0.03
C PRO A 74 2.68 16.02 -0.78
N VAL A 75 3.47 14.94 -0.84
CA VAL A 75 3.04 13.69 -1.48
C VAL A 75 1.83 13.10 -0.75
N MET A 76 1.90 13.02 0.58
CA MET A 76 0.85 12.43 1.40
C MET A 76 -0.45 13.24 1.33
N GLU A 77 -0.36 14.57 1.42
CA GLU A 77 -1.51 15.47 1.27
C GLU A 77 -2.18 15.27 -0.08
N PHE A 78 -1.39 15.30 -1.17
CA PHE A 78 -1.90 15.12 -2.52
C PHE A 78 -2.60 13.77 -2.73
N VAL A 79 -1.97 12.65 -2.34
CA VAL A 79 -2.58 11.32 -2.62
C VAL A 79 -3.82 11.06 -1.75
N THR A 80 -3.92 11.67 -0.58
CA THR A 80 -5.05 11.43 0.34
C THR A 80 -6.32 12.18 -0.05
N VAL A 81 -6.19 13.28 -0.80
CA VAL A 81 -7.33 14.04 -1.34
C VAL A 81 -7.80 13.57 -2.71
N LEU A 82 -7.14 12.56 -3.31
CA LEU A 82 -7.56 11.99 -4.59
C LEU A 82 -9.00 11.49 -4.55
N HIS A 83 -9.75 11.88 -5.56
CA HIS A 83 -11.16 11.56 -5.70
C HIS A 83 -11.46 10.91 -7.04
N HIS A 84 -12.45 10.02 -7.06
CA HIS A 84 -12.96 9.42 -8.28
C HIS A 84 -14.46 9.24 -8.17
N THR A 85 -15.20 9.76 -9.15
CA THR A 85 -16.68 9.79 -9.20
C THR A 85 -17.34 8.44 -8.87
N PHE A 86 -16.81 7.34 -9.41
CA PHE A 86 -17.25 5.99 -9.08
C PHE A 86 -16.58 5.40 -7.81
N TRP A 87 -15.25 5.27 -7.80
CA TRP A 87 -14.50 4.51 -6.78
C TRP A 87 -14.48 5.12 -5.38
N SER A 88 -14.75 6.41 -5.24
CA SER A 88 -14.89 7.03 -3.92
C SER A 88 -16.10 6.47 -3.15
N CYS A 89 -17.11 5.93 -3.85
CA CYS A 89 -18.30 5.33 -3.23
C CYS A 89 -18.43 3.83 -3.52
N HIS A 90 -17.50 3.18 -4.22
CA HIS A 90 -17.59 1.76 -4.59
C HIS A 90 -16.27 1.02 -4.32
N TYR A 91 -16.36 -0.20 -3.81
CA TYR A 91 -15.18 -1.06 -3.61
C TYR A 91 -14.99 -2.14 -4.68
N SER A 92 -16.05 -2.54 -5.38
CA SER A 92 -15.98 -3.44 -6.52
C SER A 92 -17.04 -3.10 -7.57
N LEU A 93 -16.86 -3.61 -8.80
CA LEU A 93 -17.82 -3.47 -9.90
C LEU A 93 -19.13 -4.24 -9.70
N ALA A 94 -19.19 -5.12 -8.69
CA ALA A 94 -20.39 -5.91 -8.35
C ALA A 94 -21.08 -5.42 -7.06
N ALA A 95 -20.43 -4.55 -6.30
CA ALA A 95 -20.92 -4.06 -5.04
C ALA A 95 -21.96 -2.95 -5.22
N ILE A 96 -22.90 -2.90 -4.27
CA ILE A 96 -23.74 -1.74 -4.02
C ILE A 96 -22.83 -0.63 -3.46
N GLY A 97 -23.05 0.60 -3.93
CA GLY A 97 -22.26 1.75 -3.48
C GLY A 97 -22.50 2.06 -2.01
N CYS A 98 -21.48 2.60 -1.35
CA CYS A 98 -21.58 3.14 0.00
C CYS A 98 -22.39 4.44 -0.01
N SER A 99 -23.11 4.71 1.08
CA SER A 99 -23.83 5.97 1.28
C SER A 99 -22.90 7.16 1.53
N SER A 100 -21.67 6.91 1.96
CA SER A 100 -20.63 7.91 2.20
C SER A 100 -19.41 7.70 1.29
N SER A 101 -18.75 8.81 0.97
CA SER A 101 -17.49 8.83 0.23
C SER A 101 -16.34 8.40 1.13
N HIS A 102 -15.44 7.58 0.61
CA HIS A 102 -14.24 7.10 1.29
C HIS A 102 -12.98 7.44 0.49
N ALA A 103 -11.95 7.96 1.18
CA ALA A 103 -10.65 8.30 0.60
C ALA A 103 -10.05 7.12 -0.18
N LEU A 104 -9.71 7.32 -1.46
CA LEU A 104 -9.16 6.28 -2.32
C LEU A 104 -7.86 5.71 -1.74
N ILE A 105 -7.00 6.60 -1.28
CA ILE A 105 -5.75 6.31 -0.58
C ILE A 105 -5.83 6.97 0.80
N GLY A 106 -5.81 6.17 1.86
CA GLY A 106 -5.78 6.68 3.23
C GLY A 106 -4.37 7.08 3.67
N SER A 107 -4.26 7.80 4.79
CA SER A 107 -2.99 8.27 5.37
C SER A 107 -1.96 7.15 5.58
N SER A 108 -2.41 5.96 5.98
CA SER A 108 -1.55 4.79 6.13
C SER A 108 -0.92 4.34 4.82
N ARG A 109 -1.72 4.24 3.76
CA ARG A 109 -1.22 3.88 2.43
C ARG A 109 -0.36 4.99 1.84
N ALA A 110 -0.65 6.26 2.15
CA ALA A 110 0.17 7.38 1.73
C ALA A 110 1.59 7.31 2.34
N ALA A 111 1.69 7.03 3.64
CA ALA A 111 2.97 6.82 4.30
C ALA A 111 3.73 5.61 3.70
N ASP A 112 3.03 4.51 3.41
CA ASP A 112 3.62 3.33 2.76
C ASP A 112 4.15 3.67 1.35
N ILE A 113 3.45 4.51 0.57
CA ILE A 113 3.90 4.93 -0.77
C ILE A 113 5.20 5.74 -0.65
N VAL A 114 5.26 6.67 0.30
CA VAL A 114 6.48 7.46 0.52
C VAL A 114 7.65 6.55 0.90
N ALA A 115 7.45 5.68 1.89
CA ALA A 115 8.51 4.82 2.40
C ALA A 115 8.99 3.74 1.43
N ASN A 116 8.07 3.13 0.66
CA ASN A 116 8.38 1.95 -0.15
C ASN A 116 8.55 2.24 -1.64
N VAL A 117 8.23 3.46 -2.09
CA VAL A 117 8.34 3.84 -3.50
C VAL A 117 9.14 5.14 -3.64
N ILE A 118 8.70 6.23 -3.01
CA ILE A 118 9.29 7.55 -3.25
C ILE A 118 10.71 7.64 -2.70
N TYR A 119 10.93 7.24 -1.45
CA TYR A 119 12.26 7.28 -0.85
C TYR A 119 13.26 6.32 -1.50
N PRO A 120 12.92 5.06 -1.83
CA PRO A 120 13.81 4.21 -2.60
C PRO A 120 14.23 4.82 -3.95
N LEU A 121 13.30 5.47 -4.67
CA LEU A 121 13.62 6.20 -5.90
C LEU A 121 14.54 7.40 -5.62
N ALA A 122 14.29 8.16 -4.56
CA ALA A 122 15.14 9.28 -4.19
C ALA A 122 16.56 8.85 -3.82
N VAL A 123 16.72 7.74 -3.09
CA VAL A 123 18.02 7.15 -2.77
C VAL A 123 18.74 6.67 -4.03
N ASN A 124 18.02 6.06 -4.98
CA ASN A 124 18.57 5.69 -6.28
C ASN A 124 19.09 6.92 -7.06
N ASP A 125 18.45 8.09 -6.88
CA ASP A 125 18.90 9.37 -7.45
C ASP A 125 20.02 10.04 -6.63
N GLY A 126 20.57 9.37 -5.61
CA GLY A 126 21.67 9.88 -4.78
C GLY A 126 21.24 10.87 -3.68
N ARG A 127 19.95 10.94 -3.35
CA ARG A 127 19.44 11.87 -2.33
C ARG A 127 19.45 11.27 -0.94
N ASP A 128 19.89 12.05 0.04
CA ASP A 128 19.80 11.68 1.46
C ASP A 128 18.42 12.02 2.02
N VAL A 129 17.57 10.99 2.11
CA VAL A 129 16.23 11.06 2.70
C VAL A 129 16.14 10.37 4.07
N TRP A 130 17.28 9.93 4.63
CA TRP A 130 17.30 9.10 5.84
C TRP A 130 16.67 9.81 7.05
N ASN A 131 16.98 11.09 7.22
CA ASN A 131 16.46 11.88 8.32
C ASN A 131 14.95 12.11 8.22
N ASP A 132 14.40 12.20 7.02
CA ASP A 132 12.95 12.33 6.82
C ASP A 132 12.24 11.00 6.96
N TYR A 133 12.85 9.91 6.49
CA TYR A 133 12.32 8.56 6.66
C TYR A 133 12.12 8.19 8.13
N LYS A 134 13.07 8.53 9.01
CA LYS A 134 12.95 8.31 10.46
C LYS A 134 11.77 9.04 11.11
N LYS A 135 11.29 10.13 10.51
CA LYS A 135 10.16 10.92 11.04
C LYS A 135 8.80 10.28 10.69
N LEU A 136 8.76 9.36 9.72
CA LEU A 136 7.51 8.70 9.34
C LEU A 136 6.99 7.81 10.45
N ARG A 137 5.72 8.06 10.82
CA ARG A 137 5.00 7.25 11.82
C ARG A 137 4.31 6.09 11.15
N ALA A 138 4.36 4.94 11.80
CA ALA A 138 3.53 3.81 11.43
C ALA A 138 2.05 4.14 11.73
N GLN A 139 1.21 4.07 10.69
CA GLN A 139 -0.22 4.41 10.81
C GLN A 139 -1.10 3.19 11.09
N LEU A 140 -0.61 1.98 10.82
CA LEU A 140 -1.32 0.73 11.07
C LEU A 140 -0.41 -0.23 11.82
N SER A 141 -1.00 -1.06 12.67
CA SER A 141 -0.27 -2.16 13.31
C SER A 141 -0.30 -3.38 12.40
N SER A 142 0.88 -3.95 12.13
CA SER A 142 0.99 -5.28 11.51
C SER A 142 1.08 -6.34 12.60
N GLN A 143 0.32 -7.43 12.46
CA GLN A 143 0.42 -8.57 13.38
C GLN A 143 1.82 -9.19 13.32
N SER A 144 2.38 -9.36 12.12
CA SER A 144 3.74 -9.86 11.93
C SER A 144 4.77 -8.98 12.63
N ALA A 145 4.68 -7.65 12.46
CA ALA A 145 5.57 -6.72 13.15
C ALA A 145 5.40 -6.80 14.68
N ARG A 146 4.17 -6.95 15.19
CA ARG A 146 3.93 -7.13 16.64
C ARG A 146 4.51 -8.44 17.17
N ILE A 147 4.43 -9.53 16.41
CA ILE A 147 5.02 -10.82 16.79
C ILE A 147 6.53 -10.71 16.86
N ALA A 148 7.18 -10.19 15.81
CA ALA A 148 8.63 -9.97 15.82
C ALA A 148 9.05 -9.06 16.97
N ALA A 149 8.32 -7.98 17.21
CA ALA A 149 8.63 -7.06 18.30
C ALA A 149 8.51 -7.73 19.67
N ALA A 150 7.45 -8.51 19.92
CA ALA A 150 7.28 -9.25 21.16
C ALA A 150 8.37 -10.31 21.37
N ARG A 151 8.82 -10.98 20.30
CA ARG A 151 9.90 -11.97 20.37
C ARG A 151 11.26 -11.34 20.69
N LEU A 152 11.54 -10.17 20.10
CA LEU A 152 12.83 -9.49 20.26
C LEU A 152 12.94 -8.73 21.59
N PHE A 153 11.82 -8.17 22.06
CA PHE A 153 11.82 -7.21 23.15
C PHE A 153 11.04 -7.68 24.39
N ALA A 154 10.22 -8.73 24.29
CA ALA A 154 9.32 -9.15 25.36
C ALA A 154 8.54 -7.96 25.95
N ASP A 155 8.69 -7.69 27.24
CA ASP A 155 8.03 -6.56 27.93
C ASP A 155 8.83 -5.25 27.90
N ASP A 156 9.95 -5.19 27.17
CA ASP A 156 10.78 -3.99 27.09
C ASP A 156 10.01 -2.82 26.46
N PRO A 157 9.92 -1.67 27.15
CA PRO A 157 9.19 -0.49 26.66
C PRO A 157 9.67 0.03 25.29
N ARG A 158 10.92 -0.25 24.91
CA ARG A 158 11.50 0.12 23.61
C ARG A 158 10.73 -0.47 22.44
N GLN A 159 10.02 -1.59 22.63
CA GLN A 159 9.17 -2.19 21.60
C GLN A 159 8.23 -1.16 20.94
N ARG A 160 7.64 -0.27 21.76
CA ARG A 160 6.69 0.75 21.30
C ARG A 160 7.31 1.70 20.27
N LYS A 161 8.60 2.04 20.43
CA LYS A 161 9.34 2.92 19.51
C LYS A 161 9.47 2.29 18.12
N PHE A 162 9.74 0.99 18.05
CA PHE A 162 9.85 0.29 16.77
C PHE A 162 8.49 0.05 16.13
N THR A 163 7.48 -0.33 16.91
CA THR A 163 6.13 -0.55 16.36
C THR A 163 5.42 0.74 15.94
N GLY A 164 5.80 1.88 16.51
CA GLY A 164 5.18 3.20 16.24
C GLY A 164 5.86 4.02 15.14
N SER A 165 7.07 3.64 14.71
CA SER A 165 7.78 4.26 13.60
C SER A 165 7.69 3.39 12.35
N LEU A 166 7.63 4.00 11.17
CA LEU A 166 7.50 3.26 9.93
C LEU A 166 8.80 2.49 9.62
N ILE A 167 9.95 3.11 9.86
CA ILE A 167 11.26 2.44 9.78
C ILE A 167 11.37 1.24 10.73
N GLY A 168 10.92 1.40 11.97
CA GLY A 168 10.93 0.29 12.94
C GLY A 168 10.02 -0.84 12.49
N GLN A 169 8.84 -0.53 11.94
CA GLN A 169 7.97 -1.54 11.36
C GLN A 169 8.58 -2.24 10.16
N GLN A 170 9.24 -1.54 9.24
CA GLN A 170 9.91 -2.17 8.09
C GLN A 170 11.01 -3.13 8.56
N GLY A 171 11.85 -2.72 9.52
CA GLY A 171 12.87 -3.60 10.10
C GLY A 171 12.27 -4.82 10.79
N LEU A 172 11.20 -4.64 11.57
CA LEU A 172 10.50 -5.75 12.24
C LEU A 172 9.85 -6.71 11.24
N LEU A 173 9.31 -6.21 10.13
CA LEU A 173 8.75 -7.04 9.06
C LEU A 173 9.84 -7.85 8.36
N GLN A 174 11.00 -7.23 8.07
CA GLN A 174 12.13 -7.95 7.48
C GLN A 174 12.60 -9.08 8.40
N ILE A 175 12.83 -8.78 9.69
CA ILE A 175 13.22 -9.80 10.68
C ILE A 175 12.14 -10.89 10.80
N TYR A 176 10.87 -10.50 10.71
CA TYR A 176 9.78 -11.46 10.77
C TYR A 176 9.86 -12.47 9.62
N GLU A 177 9.97 -11.98 8.38
CA GLU A 177 9.99 -12.81 7.17
C GLU A 177 11.26 -13.68 7.08
N ASP A 178 12.41 -13.13 7.46
CA ASP A 178 13.69 -13.84 7.33
C ASP A 178 13.91 -14.90 8.42
N PHE A 179 13.42 -14.65 9.64
CA PHE A 179 13.70 -15.50 10.80
C PHE A 179 12.43 -16.03 11.46
N CYS A 180 11.55 -15.13 11.92
CA CYS A 180 10.43 -15.50 12.80
C CYS A 180 9.37 -16.37 12.11
N LEU A 181 9.16 -16.17 10.80
CA LEU A 181 8.16 -16.89 10.02
C LEU A 181 8.63 -18.31 9.69
N ARG A 182 9.93 -18.48 9.43
CA ARG A 182 10.52 -19.76 9.03
C ARG A 182 10.59 -20.74 10.19
N ASP A 183 10.96 -20.25 11.37
CA ASP A 183 10.96 -21.06 12.58
C ASP A 183 10.20 -20.35 13.70
N SER A 184 8.88 -20.60 13.72
CA SER A 184 7.99 -19.97 14.69
C SER A 184 8.11 -20.55 16.11
N SER A 185 8.84 -21.66 16.28
CA SER A 185 8.96 -22.43 17.52
C SER A 185 10.35 -22.37 18.14
N ASP A 186 11.40 -22.11 17.37
CA ASP A 186 12.79 -22.22 17.83
C ASP A 186 13.50 -20.87 17.94
N CYS A 187 12.93 -19.94 18.72
CA CYS A 187 13.61 -18.68 19.01
C CYS A 187 14.96 -18.89 19.73
N ALA A 188 15.14 -20.02 20.43
CA ALA A 188 16.36 -20.33 21.17
C ALA A 188 17.54 -20.60 20.23
N ASN A 189 17.30 -21.26 19.09
CA ASN A 189 18.32 -21.49 18.06
C ASN A 189 18.16 -20.59 16.83
N CYS A 190 17.44 -19.48 16.96
CA CYS A 190 17.26 -18.52 15.88
C CYS A 190 18.62 -17.96 15.45
N PRO A 191 19.01 -18.01 14.16
CA PRO A 191 20.34 -17.59 13.71
C PRO A 191 20.52 -16.07 13.61
N PHE A 192 19.46 -15.29 13.91
CA PHE A 192 19.49 -13.84 13.81
C PHE A 192 20.59 -13.18 14.68
N PRO A 193 20.78 -13.55 15.96
CA PRO A 193 21.81 -12.95 16.81
C PRO A 193 23.23 -13.21 16.30
N GLU A 194 23.53 -14.41 15.77
CA GLU A 194 24.83 -14.71 15.19
C GLU A 194 25.07 -13.89 13.92
N GLN A 195 24.07 -13.76 13.04
CA GLN A 195 24.20 -12.98 11.81
C GLN A 195 24.45 -11.49 12.08
N LEU A 196 23.82 -10.91 13.11
CA LEU A 196 24.08 -9.52 13.51
C LEU A 196 25.53 -9.26 13.93
N ARG A 197 26.29 -10.28 14.35
CA ARG A 197 27.72 -10.13 14.69
C ARG A 197 28.63 -10.10 13.47
N SER A 198 28.12 -10.48 12.31
CA SER A 198 28.87 -10.57 11.05
C SER A 198 28.73 -9.36 10.14
N TRP A 199 27.98 -8.33 10.58
CA TRP A 199 27.69 -7.11 9.84
C TRP A 199 28.50 -5.91 10.35
#